data_AF-A0A2E8NGX6-F1
#
_entry.id   AF-A0A2E8NGX6-F1
#
_cell.length_a   1.000
_cell.length_b   1.000
_cell.length_c   1.000
_cell.angle_alpha   90.00
_cell.angle_beta   90.00
_cell.angle_gamma   90.00
#
_symmetry.space_group_name_H-M   'P 1'
#
loop_
_entity.id
_entity.type
_entity.pdbx_description
1 polymer ?
#
loop_
_entity_poly.entity_id
_entity_poly.type
_entity_poly.pdbx_seq_one_letter_code
_entity_poly.pdbx_strand_id
1 'polypeptide(L)'
;YSNREIDTIDNLVSASQMILGQPMDNAHYRKWYLHAGENRQGSIEIASIQRGARRKIAATHRKSRHLDQELEDYTPPFTGSEIISILSLPQGPEVGEVLQLLENMFIENGPVSNQEALDFLAEWEKGKDN
;
A
#
# COMPACT_ATOMS: atom_id res chain seq x y z
N TYR A 1 -26.09 0.63 13.17
CA TYR A 1 -24.84 0.16 12.58
C TYR A 1 -24.26 1.29 11.77
N SER A 2 -23.14 1.83 12.22
CA SER A 2 -22.49 2.97 11.59
C SER A 2 -21.70 2.48 10.38
N ASN A 3 -21.68 3.22 9.26
CA ASN A 3 -20.93 2.83 8.05
C ASN A 3 -19.46 2.47 8.36
N ARG A 4 -18.86 3.11 9.36
CA ARG A 4 -17.49 2.80 9.83
C ARG A 4 -17.29 1.37 10.31
N GLU A 5 -18.27 0.78 10.99
CA GLU A 5 -18.17 -0.60 11.47
C GLU A 5 -18.16 -1.58 10.29
N ILE A 6 -18.98 -1.30 9.27
CA ILE A 6 -19.04 -2.07 8.03
C ILE A 6 -17.71 -1.96 7.29
N ASP A 7 -17.19 -0.74 7.10
CA ASP A 7 -15.91 -0.51 6.43
C ASP A 7 -14.75 -1.23 7.15
N THR A 8 -14.77 -1.25 8.49
CA THR A 8 -13.77 -1.95 9.31
C THR A 8 -13.83 -3.46 9.08
N ILE A 9 -15.04 -4.03 9.05
CA ILE A 9 -15.24 -5.47 8.81
C ILE A 9 -14.82 -5.84 7.38
N ASP A 10 -15.20 -5.02 6.39
CA ASP A 10 -14.85 -5.26 4.99
C ASP A 10 -13.34 -5.19 4.76
N ASN A 11 -12.66 -4.24 5.40
CA ASN A 11 -11.21 -4.16 5.41
C ASN A 11 -10.57 -5.41 6.04
N LEU A 12 -11.07 -5.83 7.21
CA LEU A 12 -10.57 -7.00 7.93
C LEU A 12 -10.69 -8.28 7.08
N VAL A 13 -11.84 -8.48 6.43
CA VAL A 13 -12.09 -9.61 5.53
C VAL A 13 -11.17 -9.53 4.32
N SER A 14 -11.08 -8.38 3.66
CA SER A 14 -10.26 -8.16 2.46
C SER A 14 -8.77 -8.39 2.75
N ALA A 15 -8.25 -7.85 3.86
CA ALA A 15 -6.88 -8.06 4.31
C ALA A 15 -6.58 -9.54 4.57
N SER A 16 -7.53 -10.28 5.17
CA SER A 16 -7.36 -11.72 5.38
C SER A 16 -7.29 -12.49 4.06
N GLN A 17 -8.08 -12.09 3.07
CA GLN A 17 -8.07 -12.68 1.73
C GLN A 17 -6.76 -12.39 0.99
N MET A 18 -6.15 -11.22 1.19
CA MET A 18 -4.83 -10.93 0.61
C MET A 18 -3.75 -11.91 1.11
N ILE A 19 -3.75 -12.24 2.40
CA ILE A 19 -2.85 -13.27 2.96
C ILE A 19 -3.11 -14.64 2.32
N LEU A 20 -4.39 -14.95 2.07
CA LEU A 20 -4.83 -16.26 1.61
C LEU A 20 -4.81 -16.42 0.08
N GLY A 21 -4.73 -15.33 -0.68
CA GLY A 21 -4.75 -15.32 -2.13
C GLY A 21 -3.40 -15.66 -2.73
N GLN A 22 -2.50 -14.67 -2.77
CA GLN A 22 -1.22 -14.75 -3.47
C GLN A 22 -0.04 -15.07 -2.54
N PRO A 23 1.10 -15.54 -3.07
CA PRO A 23 2.33 -15.65 -2.29
C PRO A 23 2.76 -14.31 -1.70
N MET A 24 3.20 -14.31 -0.45
CA MET A 24 3.62 -13.09 0.26
C MET A 24 5.06 -12.69 -0.10
N ASP A 25 5.25 -12.09 -1.27
CA ASP A 25 6.50 -11.40 -1.62
C ASP A 25 6.58 -10.00 -1.00
N ASN A 26 7.56 -9.17 -1.39
CA ASN A 26 7.72 -7.84 -0.80
C ASN A 26 6.56 -6.91 -1.18
N ALA A 27 6.20 -6.83 -2.46
CA ALA A 27 5.15 -5.94 -2.93
C ALA A 27 3.79 -6.31 -2.33
N HIS A 28 3.44 -7.61 -2.33
CA HIS A 28 2.21 -8.08 -1.71
C HIS A 28 2.18 -7.81 -0.20
N TYR A 29 3.33 -7.90 0.48
CA TYR A 29 3.42 -7.57 1.90
C TYR A 29 3.18 -6.08 2.15
N ARG A 30 3.85 -5.18 1.42
CA ARG A 30 3.65 -3.72 1.56
C ARG A 30 2.20 -3.34 1.28
N LYS A 31 1.62 -3.88 0.20
CA LYS A 31 0.22 -3.67 -0.16
C LYS A 31 -0.72 -4.12 0.94
N TRP A 32 -0.53 -5.34 1.48
CA TRP A 32 -1.33 -5.84 2.60
C TRP A 32 -1.15 -4.98 3.85
N TYR A 33 0.07 -4.56 4.17
CA TYR A 33 0.38 -3.78 5.37
C TYR A 33 -0.32 -2.42 5.37
N LEU A 34 -0.24 -1.70 4.25
CA LEU A 34 -0.87 -0.40 4.06
C LEU A 34 -2.40 -0.53 4.02
N HIS A 35 -2.92 -1.53 3.28
CA HIS A 35 -4.36 -1.77 3.20
C HIS A 35 -4.96 -2.17 4.55
N ALA A 36 -4.34 -3.09 5.29
CA ALA A 36 -4.88 -3.62 6.52
C ALA A 36 -4.79 -2.62 7.69
N GLY A 37 -3.82 -1.70 7.69
CA GLY A 37 -3.70 -0.67 8.73
C GLY A 37 -3.76 -1.25 10.15
N GLU A 38 -4.68 -0.75 10.97
CA GLU A 38 -4.89 -1.22 12.34
C GLU A 38 -5.42 -2.67 12.42
N ASN A 39 -6.04 -3.17 11.35
CA ASN A 39 -6.62 -4.52 11.28
C ASN A 39 -5.60 -5.61 10.90
N ARG A 40 -4.31 -5.29 10.79
CA ARG A 40 -3.25 -6.27 10.44
C ARG A 40 -3.33 -7.54 11.28
N GLN A 41 -3.33 -7.40 12.61
CA GLN A 41 -3.35 -8.55 13.52
C GLN A 41 -4.63 -9.38 13.37
N GLY A 42 -5.79 -8.72 13.34
CA GLY A 42 -7.08 -9.42 13.16
C GLY A 42 -7.16 -10.16 11.81
N SER A 43 -6.58 -9.59 10.75
CA SER A 43 -6.57 -10.24 9.43
C SER A 43 -5.74 -11.53 9.42
N ILE A 44 -4.62 -11.57 10.17
CA ILE A 44 -3.80 -12.77 10.37
C ILE A 44 -4.58 -13.82 11.14
N GLU A 45 -5.30 -13.42 12.20
CA GLU A 45 -6.12 -14.31 13.01
C GLU A 45 -7.22 -14.97 12.17
N ILE A 46 -7.95 -14.20 11.36
CA ILE A 46 -8.96 -14.75 10.43
C ILE A 46 -8.30 -15.72 9.44
N ALA A 47 -7.19 -15.32 8.82
CA ALA A 47 -6.48 -16.17 7.87
C ALA A 47 -6.01 -17.50 8.51
N SER A 48 -5.69 -17.49 9.80
CA SER A 48 -5.24 -18.67 10.55
C SER A 48 -6.30 -19.76 10.73
N ILE A 49 -7.58 -19.39 10.64
CA ILE A 49 -8.72 -20.31 10.73
C ILE A 49 -8.73 -21.25 9.50
N GLN A 50 -8.26 -20.78 8.33
CA GLN A 50 -8.27 -21.60 7.12
C GLN A 50 -7.24 -22.73 7.20
N ARG A 51 -7.71 -23.97 6.97
CA ARG A 51 -6.85 -25.15 6.90
C ARG A 51 -5.77 -24.97 5.83
N GLY A 52 -4.50 -25.09 6.22
CA GLY A 52 -3.35 -24.97 5.31
C GLY A 52 -2.75 -23.57 5.21
N ALA A 53 -3.32 -22.56 5.87
CA ALA A 53 -2.79 -21.18 5.86
C ALA A 53 -1.44 -21.01 6.57
N ARG A 54 -1.00 -21.99 7.37
CA ARG A 54 0.23 -21.95 8.18
C ARG A 54 1.46 -21.47 7.39
N ARG A 55 1.66 -21.96 6.15
CA ARG A 55 2.81 -21.56 5.33
C ARG A 55 2.72 -20.11 4.88
N LYS A 56 1.52 -19.62 4.58
CA LYS A 56 1.26 -18.23 4.14
C LYS A 56 1.47 -17.27 5.31
N ILE A 57 0.92 -17.58 6.48
CA ILE A 57 1.12 -16.81 7.72
C ILE A 57 2.60 -16.76 8.12
N ALA A 58 3.30 -17.90 8.04
CA ALA A 58 4.74 -17.93 8.28
C ALA A 58 5.51 -17.07 7.27
N ALA A 59 5.04 -16.94 6.02
CA ALA A 59 5.63 -16.03 5.05
C ALA A 59 5.40 -14.57 5.44
N THR A 60 4.18 -14.20 5.86
CA THR A 60 3.85 -12.87 6.38
C THR A 60 4.77 -12.47 7.54
N HIS A 61 4.91 -13.31 8.57
CA HIS A 61 5.82 -13.03 9.69
C HIS A 61 7.29 -12.96 9.29
N ARG A 62 7.71 -13.72 8.27
CA ARG A 62 9.09 -13.60 7.77
C ARG A 62 9.33 -12.24 7.14
N LYS A 63 8.36 -11.71 6.39
CA LYS A 63 8.43 -10.40 5.75
C LYS A 63 8.41 -9.27 6.77
N SER A 64 7.60 -9.39 7.81
CA SER A 64 7.47 -8.38 8.87
C SER A 64 8.82 -7.99 9.47
N ARG A 65 9.69 -8.98 9.76
CA ARG A 65 11.05 -8.76 10.29
C ARG A 65 11.97 -7.92 9.41
N HIS A 66 11.67 -7.78 8.11
CA HIS A 66 12.50 -7.06 7.16
C HIS A 66 11.85 -5.78 6.64
N LEU A 67 10.52 -5.71 6.61
CA LEU A 67 9.79 -4.64 5.95
C LEU A 67 9.00 -3.76 6.92
N ASP A 68 8.72 -4.20 8.16
CA ASP A 68 7.91 -3.39 9.08
C ASP A 68 8.58 -2.05 9.38
N GLN A 69 9.91 -2.02 9.57
CA GLN A 69 10.62 -0.77 9.86
C GLN A 69 10.45 0.26 8.71
N GLU A 70 10.67 -0.15 7.45
CA GLU A 70 10.49 0.77 6.32
C GLU A 70 9.03 1.18 6.11
N LEU A 71 8.07 0.35 6.55
CA LEU A 71 6.63 0.61 6.43
C LEU A 71 6.08 1.47 7.57
N GLU A 72 6.66 1.36 8.77
CA GLU A 72 6.38 2.25 9.90
C GLU A 72 6.92 3.66 9.63
N ASP A 73 8.09 3.75 9.02
CA ASP A 73 8.72 5.02 8.64
C ASP A 73 8.21 5.57 7.30
N TYR A 74 7.32 4.84 6.61
CA TYR A 74 6.83 5.23 5.30
C TYR A 74 6.07 6.56 5.37
N THR A 75 6.62 7.53 4.65
CA THR A 75 5.96 8.80 4.35
C THR A 75 5.97 8.97 2.84
N PRO A 76 4.83 9.33 2.20
CA PRO A 76 4.82 9.66 0.79
C PRO A 76 5.89 10.71 0.45
N PRO A 77 6.60 10.58 -0.68
CA PRO A 77 7.72 11.47 -1.00
C PRO A 77 7.28 12.93 -1.22
N PHE A 78 6.00 13.13 -1.60
CA PHE A 78 5.41 14.43 -1.79
C PHE A 78 4.01 14.49 -1.17
N THR A 79 3.68 15.65 -0.64
CA THR A 79 2.34 16.04 -0.23
C THR A 79 1.49 16.45 -1.43
N GLY A 80 0.16 16.50 -1.27
CA GLY A 80 -0.74 16.98 -2.32
C GLY A 80 -0.42 18.41 -2.79
N SER A 81 -0.01 19.29 -1.87
CA SER A 81 0.40 20.67 -2.20
C SER A 81 1.69 20.73 -3.01
N GLU A 82 2.65 19.85 -2.72
CA GLU A 82 3.88 19.72 -3.50
C GLU A 82 3.57 19.17 -4.90
N ILE A 83 2.70 18.17 -5.02
CA ILE A 83 2.27 17.63 -6.33
C ILE A 83 1.63 18.71 -7.20
N ILE A 84 0.71 19.50 -6.64
CA ILE A 84 0.09 20.65 -7.32
C ILE A 84 1.17 21.60 -7.86
N SER A 85 2.22 21.85 -7.07
CA SER A 85 3.29 22.77 -7.45
C SER A 85 4.25 22.18 -8.49
N ILE A 86 4.60 20.90 -8.35
CA ILE A 86 5.53 20.18 -9.24
C ILE A 86 4.91 20.00 -10.63
N LEU A 87 3.66 19.53 -10.69
CA LEU A 87 2.97 19.19 -11.93
C LEU A 87 2.06 20.31 -12.44
N SER A 88 2.03 21.47 -11.76
CA SER A 88 1.13 22.58 -12.08
C SER A 88 -0.35 22.17 -12.22
N LEU A 89 -0.76 21.13 -11.47
CA LEU A 89 -2.11 20.59 -11.53
C LEU A 89 -3.10 21.45 -10.75
N PRO A 90 -4.36 21.59 -11.20
CA PRO A 90 -5.39 22.18 -10.36
C PRO A 90 -5.67 21.29 -9.14
N GLN A 91 -6.09 21.89 -8.04
CA GLN A 91 -6.58 21.13 -6.90
C GLN A 91 -7.81 20.30 -7.32
N GLY A 92 -7.75 18.98 -7.13
CA GLY A 92 -8.83 18.09 -7.55
C GLY A 92 -8.48 16.60 -7.45
N PRO A 93 -9.34 15.72 -7.98
CA PRO A 93 -9.16 14.27 -7.93
C PRO A 93 -7.84 13.77 -8.52
N GLU A 94 -7.33 14.46 -9.54
CA GLU A 94 -6.06 14.12 -10.20
C GLU A 94 -4.86 14.15 -9.23
N VAL A 95 -4.87 15.03 -8.23
CA VAL A 95 -3.84 15.05 -7.18
C VAL A 95 -3.87 13.74 -6.37
N GLY A 96 -5.08 13.23 -6.10
CA GLY A 96 -5.27 11.94 -5.43
C GLY A 96 -4.81 10.75 -6.27
N GLU A 97 -5.02 10.80 -7.58
CA GLU A 97 -4.52 9.78 -8.52
C GLU A 97 -2.98 9.74 -8.52
N VAL A 98 -2.33 10.90 -8.51
CA VAL A 98 -0.86 11.00 -8.43
C VAL A 98 -0.33 10.48 -7.09
N LEU A 99 -1.00 10.81 -5.97
CA LEU A 99 -0.65 10.25 -4.67
C LEU A 99 -0.76 8.72 -4.65
N GLN A 100 -1.83 8.18 -5.23
CA GLN A 100 -2.02 6.73 -5.34
C GLN A 100 -0.95 6.09 -6.23
N LEU A 101 -0.53 6.78 -7.30
CA LEU A 101 0.54 6.31 -8.18
C LEU A 101 1.87 6.22 -7.44
N LEU A 102 2.20 7.22 -6.61
CA LEU A 102 3.40 7.21 -5.77
C LEU A 102 3.35 6.10 -4.71
N GLU A 103 2.19 5.86 -4.10
CA GLU A 103 2.00 4.73 -3.18
C GLU A 103 2.19 3.39 -3.89
N ASN A 104 1.65 3.23 -5.10
CA ASN A 104 1.84 2.02 -5.90
C ASN A 104 3.32 1.80 -6.26
N MET A 105 4.04 2.87 -6.60
CA MET A 105 5.49 2.80 -6.83
C MET A 105 6.23 2.32 -5.57
N PHE A 106 5.87 2.84 -4.39
CA PHE A 106 6.45 2.38 -3.13
C PHE A 106 6.11 0.92 -2.82
N ILE A 107 4.88 0.48 -3.09
CA ILE A 107 4.46 -0.91 -2.93
C ILE A 107 5.36 -1.83 -3.77
N GLU A 108 5.53 -1.52 -5.05
CA GLU A 108 6.30 -2.35 -5.97
C GLU A 108 7.80 -2.31 -5.68
N ASN A 109 8.38 -1.11 -5.54
CA ASN A 109 9.83 -0.92 -5.52
C ASN A 109 10.41 -0.76 -4.11
N GLY A 110 9.59 -0.42 -3.11
CA GLY A 110 10.03 -0.05 -1.77
C GLY A 110 10.35 1.44 -1.65
N PRO A 111 11.09 1.83 -0.60
CA PRO A 111 11.53 3.21 -0.41
C PRO A 111 12.31 3.71 -1.62
N VAL A 112 11.92 4.88 -2.13
CA VAL A 112 12.60 5.57 -3.22
C VAL A 112 13.03 6.96 -2.75
N SER A 113 14.07 7.48 -3.38
CA SER A 113 14.50 8.87 -3.19
C SER A 113 13.51 9.85 -3.83
N ASN A 114 13.53 11.10 -3.37
CA ASN A 114 12.76 12.17 -3.98
C ASN A 114 13.09 12.34 -5.47
N GLN A 115 14.34 12.11 -5.87
CA GLN A 115 14.73 12.23 -7.28
C GLN A 115 14.10 11.11 -8.13
N GLU A 116 14.15 9.86 -7.67
CA GLU A 116 13.49 8.75 -8.36
C GLU A 116 11.97 8.96 -8.46
N ALA A 117 11.35 9.51 -7.41
CA ALA A 117 9.94 9.87 -7.45
C ALA A 117 9.65 11.00 -8.46
N LEU A 118 10.51 12.02 -8.58
CA LEU A 118 10.38 13.07 -9.60
C LEU A 118 10.53 12.51 -11.01
N ASP A 119 11.53 11.66 -11.23
CA ASP A 119 11.79 11.04 -12.54
C ASP A 119 10.59 10.19 -12.98
N PHE A 120 10.02 9.43 -12.05
CA PHE A 120 8.81 8.64 -12.27
C PHE A 120 7.58 9.51 -12.60
N LEU A 121 7.37 10.62 -11.88
CA LEU A 121 6.28 11.55 -12.19
C LEU A 121 6.43 12.20 -13.58
N ALA A 122 7.66 12.58 -13.94
CA ALA A 122 7.96 13.16 -15.25
C ALA A 122 7.77 12.15 -16.40
N GLU A 123 8.05 10.86 -16.17
CA GLU A 123 7.76 9.81 -17.15
C GLU A 123 6.25 9.56 -17.31
N TRP A 124 5.51 9.53 -16.20
CA TRP A 124 4.06 9.38 -16.22
C TRP A 124 3.36 10.53 -16.96
N GLU A 125 3.79 11.78 -16.73
CA GLU A 125 3.24 12.96 -17.41
C GLU A 125 3.45 12.87 -18.92
N LYS A 126 4.66 12.52 -19.39
CA LYS A 126 4.93 12.28 -20.82
C LYS A 126 4.08 11.17 -21.43
N GLY A 127 3.72 10.16 -20.62
CA GLY A 127 2.85 9.07 -21.04
C GLY A 127 1.37 9.48 -21.21
N LYS A 128 0.93 10.58 -20.58
CA LYS A 128 -0.42 11.13 -20.76
C LYS A 128 -0.60 11.94 -22.04
N ASP A 129 0.48 12.55 -22.53
CA ASP A 129 0.46 13.41 -23.72
C ASP A 129 0.52 12.64 -25.06
N ASN A 130 0.71 11.32 -25.01
CA ASN A 130 0.74 10.40 -26.17
C ASN A 130 -0.56 9.62 -26.31
#